data_AF-A0A147BX39-F1
#
_entry.id   AF-A0A147BX39-F1
#
_cell.length_a   1.000
_cell.length_b   1.000
_cell.length_c   1.000
_cell.angle_alpha   90.00
_cell.angle_beta   90.00
_cell.angle_gamma   90.00
#
_symmetry.space_group_name_H-M   'P 1'
#
loop_
_entity.id
_entity.type
_entity.pdbx_description
1 polymer ?
#
loop_
_entity_poly.entity_id
_entity_poly.type
_entity_poly.pdbx_seq_one_letter_code
_entity_poly.pdbx_strand_id
1 'polypeptide(L)'
;YEDDPKNFGHQHATELLCSNYTYYMVNRTYTPQPPSECISVNVTSGLRNGTYQIRLMHRFNGSREISSLNITVHPFTSGSHTEDNALLFNFSSINPKVDIKARAATAVVGLSQGAESGLLGKQSVPQPPLYKFMYINPNKTCAVLRATHQQNGTGCELFSAGPPPFVPQDCKEVYLSNCPNTTSEVWKEDCKSEG
;
A
#
# COMPACT_ATOMS: atom_id res chain seq x y z
N TYR A 1 -10.00 13.33 -9.58
CA TYR A 1 -9.14 12.96 -10.72
C TYR A 1 -9.38 11.50 -11.06
N GLU A 2 -9.30 10.66 -10.03
CA GLU A 2 -9.90 9.33 -9.97
C GLU A 2 -11.34 9.37 -10.47
N ASP A 3 -11.74 8.37 -11.25
CA ASP A 3 -13.10 8.20 -11.77
C ASP A 3 -13.60 9.35 -12.69
N ASP A 4 -12.72 10.28 -13.11
CA ASP A 4 -13.03 11.29 -14.13
C ASP A 4 -12.87 10.66 -15.54
N PRO A 5 -13.94 10.61 -16.36
CA PRO A 5 -13.90 10.04 -17.71
C PRO A 5 -12.80 10.57 -18.62
N LYS A 6 -12.34 11.81 -18.40
CA LYS A 6 -11.24 12.41 -19.18
C LYS A 6 -9.90 11.70 -18.97
N ASN A 7 -9.75 10.99 -17.85
CA ASN A 7 -8.50 10.36 -17.43
C ASN A 7 -8.53 8.83 -17.55
N PHE A 8 -9.64 8.23 -18.00
CA PHE A 8 -9.82 6.76 -18.00
C PHE A 8 -8.70 6.02 -18.72
N GLY A 9 -8.22 6.54 -19.85
CA GLY A 9 -7.10 5.96 -20.60
C GLY A 9 -5.77 5.86 -19.83
N HIS A 10 -5.67 6.50 -18.67
CA HIS A 10 -4.51 6.47 -17.78
C HIS A 10 -4.80 5.83 -16.43
N GLN A 11 -5.91 5.08 -16.30
CA GLN A 11 -6.37 4.55 -15.01
C GLN A 11 -6.60 3.04 -15.04
N HIS A 12 -6.04 2.34 -16.02
CA HIS A 12 -6.19 0.90 -16.17
C HIS A 12 -5.24 0.16 -15.21
N ALA A 13 -5.81 -0.61 -14.28
CA ALA A 13 -5.04 -1.37 -13.28
C ALA A 13 -4.18 -2.48 -13.91
N THR A 14 -4.64 -3.04 -15.03
CA THR A 14 -3.93 -4.06 -15.81
C THR A 14 -2.58 -3.57 -16.32
N GLU A 15 -2.40 -2.26 -16.53
CA GLU A 15 -1.14 -1.68 -16.98
C GLU A 15 -0.01 -1.88 -15.97
N LEU A 16 -0.33 -1.78 -14.67
CA LEU A 16 0.60 -2.09 -13.59
C LEU A 16 0.66 -3.61 -13.36
N LEU A 17 -0.49 -4.27 -13.27
CA LEU A 17 -0.60 -5.68 -12.87
C LEU A 17 0.02 -6.66 -13.88
N CYS A 18 0.05 -6.31 -15.16
CA CYS A 18 0.63 -7.13 -16.22
C CYS A 18 2.04 -6.66 -16.62
N SER A 19 2.60 -5.68 -15.92
CA SER A 19 3.99 -5.25 -16.16
C SER A 19 4.99 -6.19 -15.48
N ASN A 20 6.21 -6.24 -16.03
CA ASN A 20 7.33 -6.99 -15.46
C ASN A 20 8.24 -6.12 -14.57
N TYR A 21 7.82 -4.89 -14.27
CA TYR A 21 8.60 -3.96 -13.48
C TYR A 21 8.45 -4.22 -11.98
N THR A 22 9.54 -3.95 -11.26
CA THR A 22 9.46 -3.63 -9.83
C THR A 22 9.19 -2.13 -9.70
N TYR A 23 8.12 -1.79 -9.01
CA TYR A 23 7.77 -0.41 -8.68
C TYR A 23 8.22 -0.07 -7.27
N TYR A 24 8.82 1.09 -7.12
CA TYR A 24 9.32 1.64 -5.87
C TYR A 24 8.43 2.82 -5.48
N MET A 25 7.90 2.81 -4.26
CA MET A 25 7.14 3.94 -3.75
C MET A 25 8.11 5.06 -3.41
N VAL A 26 8.11 6.11 -4.22
CA VAL A 26 9.00 7.26 -4.03
C VAL A 26 8.45 8.14 -2.93
N ASN A 27 7.18 8.55 -3.04
CA ASN A 27 6.54 9.50 -2.13
C ASN A 27 5.13 9.07 -1.74
N ARG A 28 4.66 9.56 -0.58
CA ARG A 28 3.26 9.44 -0.17
C ARG A 28 2.81 10.61 0.72
N THR A 29 1.50 10.76 0.94
CA THR A 29 0.93 11.90 1.69
C THR A 29 0.09 11.53 2.93
N TYR A 30 0.34 10.39 3.57
CA TYR A 30 -0.48 9.94 4.70
C TYR A 30 -0.35 10.81 5.96
N THR A 31 -1.45 10.93 6.71
CA THR A 31 -1.47 11.54 8.05
C THR A 31 -2.32 10.69 9.00
N PRO A 32 -1.74 10.06 10.05
CA PRO A 32 -0.31 10.00 10.35
C PRO A 32 0.46 9.13 9.35
N GLN A 33 1.78 9.28 9.31
CA GLN A 33 2.61 8.48 8.42
C GLN A 33 2.88 7.08 8.98
N PRO A 34 2.67 6.02 8.18
CA PRO A 34 3.07 4.67 8.57
C PRO A 34 4.58 4.58 8.85
N PRO A 35 5.04 3.75 9.78
CA PRO A 35 6.46 3.58 10.05
C PRO A 35 7.22 2.84 8.93
N SER A 36 6.59 2.47 7.82
CA SER A 36 7.24 1.71 6.73
C SER A 36 7.84 2.62 5.66
N GLU A 37 9.08 2.32 5.27
CA GLU A 37 9.88 2.91 4.19
C GLU A 37 10.48 1.82 3.28
N CYS A 38 11.29 2.19 2.28
CA CYS A 38 11.90 1.27 1.32
C CYS A 38 10.90 0.31 0.68
N ILE A 39 9.75 0.86 0.28
CA ILE A 39 8.65 0.08 -0.23
C ILE A 39 8.86 -0.22 -1.71
N SER A 40 8.86 -1.50 -2.07
CA SER A 40 8.79 -1.92 -3.47
C SER A 40 7.75 -3.02 -3.66
N VAL A 41 7.09 -3.02 -4.81
CA VAL A 41 6.12 -4.03 -5.21
C VAL A 41 6.49 -4.58 -6.58
N ASN A 42 6.44 -5.90 -6.71
CA ASN A 42 6.52 -6.56 -8.01
C ASN A 42 5.46 -7.65 -8.10
N VAL A 43 4.79 -7.72 -9.25
CA VAL A 43 3.81 -8.78 -9.50
C VAL A 43 4.56 -10.08 -9.76
N THR A 44 4.16 -11.15 -9.08
CA THR A 44 4.80 -12.47 -9.20
C THR A 44 3.97 -13.41 -10.06
N SER A 45 2.64 -13.37 -9.97
CA SER A 45 1.76 -14.15 -10.84
C SER A 45 0.32 -13.64 -10.87
N GLY A 46 -0.36 -13.86 -11.99
CA GLY A 46 -1.82 -13.80 -12.07
C GLY A 46 -2.44 -15.16 -11.73
N LEU A 47 -3.54 -15.15 -11.00
CA LEU A 47 -4.28 -16.34 -10.58
C LEU A 47 -5.55 -16.53 -11.41
N ARG A 48 -6.02 -17.77 -11.54
CA ARG A 48 -7.21 -18.12 -12.36
C ARG A 48 -8.51 -17.45 -11.90
N ASN A 49 -8.57 -17.00 -10.65
CA ASN A 49 -9.71 -16.28 -10.09
C ASN A 49 -9.67 -14.76 -10.35
N GLY A 50 -8.77 -14.28 -11.21
CA GLY A 50 -8.63 -12.85 -11.53
C GLY A 50 -7.86 -12.03 -10.49
N THR A 51 -7.31 -12.66 -9.45
CA THR A 51 -6.44 -11.97 -8.47
C THR A 51 -4.97 -12.12 -8.84
N TYR A 52 -4.11 -11.29 -8.25
CA TYR A 52 -2.68 -11.27 -8.52
C TYR A 52 -1.91 -11.50 -7.23
N GLN A 53 -0.86 -12.32 -7.29
CA GLN A 53 0.15 -12.39 -6.25
C GLN A 53 1.19 -11.30 -6.52
N ILE A 54 1.51 -10.55 -5.49
CA ILE A 54 2.58 -9.57 -5.50
C ILE A 54 3.57 -9.90 -4.39
N ARG A 55 4.82 -9.50 -4.58
CA ARG A 55 5.82 -9.45 -3.52
C ARG A 55 6.01 -8.01 -3.10
N LEU A 56 5.71 -7.72 -1.84
CA LEU A 56 5.92 -6.45 -1.18
C LEU A 56 7.20 -6.53 -0.36
N MET A 57 8.12 -5.62 -0.61
CA MET A 57 9.26 -5.37 0.26
C MET A 57 9.06 -4.06 1.00
N HIS A 58 9.47 -4.00 2.26
CA HIS A 58 9.48 -2.77 3.04
C HIS A 58 10.45 -2.88 4.21
N ARG A 59 10.86 -1.75 4.77
CA ARG A 59 11.64 -1.63 6.00
C ARG A 59 10.84 -0.83 7.02
N PHE A 60 10.78 -1.29 8.26
CA PHE A 60 10.23 -0.46 9.33
C PHE A 60 11.27 0.58 9.76
N ASN A 61 10.84 1.81 10.03
CA ASN A 61 11.68 2.92 10.44
C ASN A 61 12.48 2.54 11.70
N GLY A 62 13.79 2.75 11.65
CA GLY A 62 14.74 2.35 12.69
C GLY A 62 15.26 0.90 12.58
N SER A 63 14.71 0.07 11.69
CA SER A 63 15.27 -1.23 11.34
C SER A 63 16.31 -1.10 10.24
N ARG A 64 17.27 -2.03 10.20
CA ARG A 64 18.18 -2.22 9.05
C ARG A 64 17.68 -3.30 8.08
N GLU A 65 16.72 -4.10 8.52
CA GLU A 65 16.25 -5.27 7.77
C GLU A 65 15.09 -4.90 6.85
N ILE A 66 15.20 -5.31 5.58
CA ILE A 66 14.09 -5.24 4.62
C ILE A 66 13.29 -6.54 4.73
N SER A 67 12.03 -6.41 5.14
CA SER A 67 11.05 -7.49 5.17
C SER A 67 10.46 -7.73 3.77
N SER A 68 10.09 -8.98 3.49
CA SER A 68 9.47 -9.41 2.25
C SER A 68 8.21 -10.21 2.55
N LEU A 69 7.11 -9.87 1.90
CA LEU A 69 5.82 -10.53 2.07
C LEU A 69 5.16 -10.78 0.71
N ASN A 70 4.51 -11.93 0.55
CA ASN A 70 3.62 -12.18 -0.58
C ASN A 70 2.18 -11.81 -0.21
N ILE A 71 1.53 -10.99 -1.03
CA ILE A 71 0.16 -10.49 -0.81
C ILE A 71 -0.69 -10.78 -2.05
N THR A 72 -1.96 -11.06 -1.82
CA THR A 72 -2.95 -11.16 -2.90
C THR A 72 -3.63 -9.82 -3.12
N VAL A 73 -3.65 -9.34 -4.36
CA VAL A 73 -4.33 -8.13 -4.80
C VAL A 73 -5.50 -8.49 -5.70
N HIS A 74 -6.65 -7.87 -5.44
CA HIS A 74 -7.84 -8.00 -6.26
C HIS A 74 -8.10 -6.70 -7.03
N PRO A 75 -7.97 -6.70 -8.37
CA PRO A 75 -8.42 -5.58 -9.18
C PRO A 75 -9.95 -5.55 -9.25
N PHE A 76 -10.52 -4.35 -9.35
CA PHE A 76 -11.95 -4.16 -9.54
C PHE A 76 -12.25 -2.83 -10.23
N THR A 77 -13.45 -2.71 -10.78
CA THR A 77 -14.00 -1.49 -11.37
C THR A 77 -14.62 -0.59 -10.31
N SER A 78 -14.40 0.72 -10.41
CA SER A 78 -15.06 1.71 -9.58
C SER A 78 -15.58 2.88 -10.42
N GLY A 79 -16.60 3.58 -9.91
CA GLY A 79 -17.23 4.68 -10.64
C GLY A 79 -17.89 4.20 -11.95
N SER A 80 -17.67 4.94 -13.04
CA SER A 80 -18.21 4.65 -14.38
C SER A 80 -17.20 3.98 -15.32
N HIS A 81 -16.13 3.38 -14.79
CA HIS A 81 -15.16 2.64 -15.58
C HIS A 81 -15.74 1.34 -16.15
N THR A 82 -15.33 0.97 -17.35
CA THR A 82 -15.61 -0.33 -17.97
C THR A 82 -14.49 -1.36 -17.74
N GLU A 83 -13.33 -0.91 -17.25
CA GLU A 83 -12.14 -1.71 -16.98
C GLU A 83 -11.66 -1.44 -15.56
N ASP A 84 -10.96 -2.41 -14.96
CA ASP A 84 -10.50 -2.30 -13.58
C ASP A 84 -9.58 -1.08 -13.40
N ASN A 85 -9.92 -0.21 -12.44
CA ASN A 85 -9.18 1.02 -12.14
C ASN A 85 -8.78 1.14 -10.66
N ALA A 86 -9.06 0.10 -9.89
CA ALA A 86 -8.81 0.07 -8.46
C ALA A 86 -8.29 -1.29 -8.03
N LEU A 87 -7.57 -1.29 -6.90
CA LEU A 87 -6.94 -2.46 -6.29
C LEU A 87 -7.36 -2.57 -4.83
N LEU A 88 -7.68 -3.78 -4.41
CA LEU A 88 -7.94 -4.14 -3.03
C LEU A 88 -6.84 -5.09 -2.54
N PHE A 89 -6.10 -4.68 -1.52
CA PHE A 89 -4.97 -5.45 -1.00
C PHE A 89 -5.39 -6.30 0.19
N ASN A 90 -5.42 -7.63 0.03
CA ASN A 90 -5.81 -8.52 1.12
C ASN A 90 -4.60 -8.88 2.00
N PHE A 91 -4.40 -8.11 3.06
CA PHE A 91 -3.39 -8.40 4.08
C PHE A 91 -3.81 -9.48 5.08
N SER A 92 -5.04 -10.01 5.00
CA SER A 92 -5.52 -11.08 5.90
C SER A 92 -4.75 -12.40 5.73
N SER A 93 -3.99 -12.55 4.64
CA SER A 93 -3.06 -13.67 4.43
C SER A 93 -1.82 -13.61 5.34
N ILE A 94 -1.57 -12.48 6.01
CA ILE A 94 -0.53 -12.35 7.01
C ILE A 94 -1.02 -13.08 8.27
N ASN A 95 -0.61 -14.34 8.43
CA ASN A 95 -0.59 -14.92 9.76
C ASN A 95 0.33 -14.05 10.63
N PRO A 96 -0.15 -13.45 11.72
CA PRO A 96 0.74 -12.80 12.67
C PRO A 96 1.51 -13.89 13.39
N LYS A 97 2.57 -14.43 12.77
CA LYS A 97 3.70 -14.97 13.54
C LYS A 97 4.49 -13.78 14.05
N VAL A 98 3.85 -13.00 14.91
CA VAL A 98 4.57 -12.15 15.84
C VAL A 98 4.91 -13.09 16.98
N ASP A 99 6.12 -13.65 16.96
CA ASP A 99 6.73 -14.20 18.16
C ASP A 99 6.96 -13.03 19.13
N ILE A 100 5.89 -12.58 19.78
CA ILE A 100 5.98 -11.70 20.93
C ILE A 100 6.60 -12.57 22.02
N LYS A 101 7.93 -12.57 22.10
CA LYS A 101 8.64 -13.02 23.30
C LYS A 101 8.38 -11.96 24.37
N ALA A 102 7.18 -11.99 24.93
CA ALA A 102 6.78 -11.17 26.06
C ALA A 102 7.70 -11.56 27.23
N ARG A 103 8.65 -10.69 27.54
CA ARG A 103 9.45 -10.78 28.76
C ARG A 103 8.51 -10.40 29.90
N ALA A 104 7.82 -11.39 30.47
CA ALA A 104 7.05 -11.22 31.68
C ALA A 104 8.01 -10.91 32.84
N ALA A 105 8.02 -9.65 33.29
CA ALA A 105 8.54 -9.27 34.59
C ALA A 105 7.35 -9.23 35.57
N THR A 106 7.53 -9.98 36.64
CA THR A 106 6.62 -10.31 37.73
C THR A 106 6.13 -9.10 38.53
N ALA A 107 4.83 -9.05 38.85
CA ALA A 107 4.32 -8.50 40.11
C ALA A 107 2.92 -9.09 40.40
N VAL A 108 2.63 -9.29 41.69
CA VAL A 108 1.69 -10.27 42.27
C VAL A 108 0.51 -9.55 42.94
N VAL A 109 -0.61 -10.28 43.12
CA VAL A 109 -1.77 -10.05 44.04
C VAL A 109 -2.79 -9.00 43.55
N GLY A 110 -4.12 -9.19 43.53
CA GLY A 110 -5.02 -10.28 43.91
C GLY A 110 -6.50 -9.82 43.78
N LEU A 111 -7.41 -10.79 43.57
CA LEU A 111 -8.84 -10.87 43.96
C LEU A 111 -9.81 -9.68 43.69
N SER A 112 -10.80 -9.86 42.80
CA SER A 112 -12.22 -10.17 43.15
C SER A 112 -13.18 -9.96 41.98
N GLN A 113 -14.19 -10.82 41.90
CA GLN A 113 -15.31 -10.83 40.94
C GLN A 113 -16.21 -9.59 41.07
N GLY A 114 -16.82 -9.15 39.96
CA GLY A 114 -18.05 -8.36 40.00
C GLY A 114 -18.38 -7.57 38.73
N ALA A 115 -19.62 -7.74 38.28
CA ALA A 115 -20.42 -6.91 37.37
C ALA A 115 -20.25 -7.10 35.85
N GLU A 116 -21.27 -7.74 35.28
CA GLU A 116 -21.73 -7.55 33.91
C GLU A 116 -21.79 -6.05 33.55
N SER A 117 -21.17 -5.66 32.44
CA SER A 117 -21.68 -4.57 31.62
C SER A 117 -21.20 -4.75 30.21
N GLY A 118 -22.15 -4.73 29.27
CA GLY A 118 -21.94 -5.07 27.88
C GLY A 118 -20.89 -4.21 27.22
N LEU A 119 -19.93 -4.86 26.56
CA LEU A 119 -19.21 -4.27 25.45
C LEU A 119 -18.86 -5.39 24.47
N LEU A 120 -19.87 -5.83 23.70
CA LEU A 120 -19.62 -6.33 22.36
C LEU A 120 -19.14 -5.13 21.52
N GLY A 121 -17.91 -4.69 21.80
CA GLY A 121 -17.15 -3.89 20.87
C GLY A 121 -16.95 -4.77 19.65
N LYS A 122 -17.73 -4.54 18.60
CA LYS A 122 -17.46 -5.08 17.26
C LYS A 122 -16.00 -4.77 16.95
N GLN A 123 -15.13 -5.77 17.09
CA GLN A 123 -13.80 -5.72 16.53
C GLN A 123 -14.01 -5.63 15.02
N SER A 124 -14.07 -4.41 14.49
CA SER A 124 -14.16 -4.17 13.06
C SER A 124 -12.94 -4.84 12.45
N VAL A 125 -13.17 -5.92 11.69
CA VAL A 125 -12.13 -6.53 10.87
C VAL A 125 -11.45 -5.39 10.11
N PRO A 126 -10.13 -5.18 10.24
CA PRO A 126 -9.45 -4.12 9.51
C PRO A 126 -9.76 -4.29 8.03
N GLN A 127 -10.51 -3.36 7.44
CA GLN A 127 -10.82 -3.48 6.02
C GLN A 127 -9.53 -3.24 5.22
N PRO A 128 -9.29 -4.07 4.19
CA PRO A 128 -8.12 -3.92 3.33
C PRO A 128 -8.08 -2.52 2.71
N PRO A 129 -6.89 -1.90 2.60
CA PRO A 129 -6.77 -0.59 1.97
C PRO A 129 -7.15 -0.67 0.49
N LEU A 130 -7.83 0.38 0.05
CA LEU A 130 -8.34 0.53 -1.30
C LEU A 130 -7.46 1.54 -2.04
N TYR A 131 -7.00 1.15 -3.22
CA TYR A 131 -6.19 1.99 -4.09
C TYR A 131 -6.92 2.26 -5.39
N LYS A 132 -7.01 3.51 -5.82
CA LYS A 132 -7.52 3.88 -7.14
C LYS A 132 -6.42 4.48 -7.98
N PHE A 133 -6.35 4.11 -9.25
CA PHE A 133 -5.44 4.74 -10.18
C PHE A 133 -5.88 6.18 -10.42
N MET A 134 -4.99 7.11 -10.08
CA MET A 134 -5.09 8.47 -10.58
C MET A 134 -4.48 8.50 -11.98
N TYR A 135 -3.26 8.01 -12.14
CA TYR A 135 -2.54 8.05 -13.41
C TYR A 135 -1.53 6.92 -13.50
N ILE A 136 -1.39 6.32 -14.68
CA ILE A 136 -0.23 5.53 -15.10
C ILE A 136 0.24 6.10 -16.43
N ASN A 137 1.55 6.32 -16.54
CA ASN A 137 2.10 6.87 -17.78
C ASN A 137 2.05 5.82 -18.91
N PRO A 138 2.06 6.23 -20.19
CA PRO A 138 1.99 5.30 -21.32
C PRO A 138 3.10 4.23 -21.34
N ASN A 139 4.28 4.57 -20.81
CA ASN A 139 5.41 3.63 -20.71
C ASN A 139 5.32 2.69 -19.51
N LYS A 140 4.31 2.86 -18.65
CA LYS A 140 4.07 2.03 -17.45
C LYS A 140 5.25 2.06 -16.48
N THR A 141 6.05 3.12 -16.52
CA THR A 141 7.21 3.31 -15.66
C THR A 141 6.89 4.13 -14.42
N CYS A 142 5.71 4.71 -14.32
CA CYS A 142 5.27 5.43 -13.13
C CYS A 142 3.76 5.38 -12.97
N ALA A 143 3.31 5.34 -11.71
CA ALA A 143 1.91 5.37 -11.35
C ALA A 143 1.66 6.28 -10.13
N VAL A 144 0.53 6.96 -10.14
CA VAL A 144 -0.01 7.73 -9.02
C VAL A 144 -1.29 7.04 -8.57
N LEU A 145 -1.34 6.66 -7.30
CA LEU A 145 -2.46 5.97 -6.68
C LEU A 145 -3.06 6.83 -5.58
N ARG A 146 -4.39 6.89 -5.52
CA ARG A 146 -5.14 7.37 -4.37
C ARG A 146 -5.37 6.20 -3.43
N ALA A 147 -4.87 6.28 -2.22
CA ALA A 147 -4.99 5.24 -1.23
C ALA A 147 -5.91 5.67 -0.09
N THR A 148 -6.91 4.85 0.19
CA THR A 148 -7.90 5.06 1.25
C THR A 148 -7.71 4.01 2.33
N HIS A 149 -7.41 4.48 3.53
CA HIS A 149 -7.24 3.68 4.74
C HIS A 149 -8.35 4.05 5.73
N GLN A 150 -9.13 3.08 6.22
CA GLN A 150 -10.28 3.39 7.09
C GLN A 150 -9.91 4.21 8.35
N GLN A 151 -8.72 4.00 8.91
CA GLN A 151 -8.29 4.71 10.12
C GLN A 151 -7.40 5.94 9.85
N ASN A 152 -6.75 6.01 8.70
CA ASN A 152 -5.73 7.03 8.39
C ASN A 152 -6.16 7.97 7.25
N GLY A 153 -7.44 7.96 6.90
CA GLY A 153 -8.00 8.82 5.87
C GLY A 153 -7.52 8.45 4.46
N THR A 154 -7.42 9.47 3.61
CA THR A 154 -7.09 9.32 2.19
C THR A 154 -5.77 10.04 1.89
N GLY A 155 -4.86 9.37 1.19
CA GLY A 155 -3.59 9.93 0.76
C GLY A 155 -3.23 9.51 -0.66
N CYS A 156 -2.14 10.06 -1.19
CA CYS A 156 -1.57 9.62 -2.45
C CYS A 156 -0.31 8.79 -2.23
N GLU A 157 -0.02 7.92 -3.20
CA GLU A 157 1.25 7.22 -3.33
C GLU A 157 1.77 7.40 -4.76
N LEU A 158 3.07 7.71 -4.87
CA LEU A 158 3.78 7.86 -6.13
C LEU A 158 4.76 6.71 -6.30
N PHE A 159 4.59 5.94 -7.37
CA PHE A 159 5.41 4.79 -7.70
C PHE A 159 6.20 5.02 -8.98
N SER A 160 7.43 4.50 -9.01
CA SER A 160 8.29 4.51 -10.20
C SER A 160 8.94 3.16 -10.41
N ALA A 161 9.08 2.73 -11.66
CA ALA A 161 9.78 1.53 -12.04
C ALA A 161 11.31 1.72 -12.00
N GLY A 162 12.03 0.61 -11.79
CA GLY A 162 13.48 0.49 -11.96
C GLY A 162 14.33 0.93 -10.75
N PRO A 163 15.51 0.33 -10.53
CA PRO A 163 16.55 0.90 -9.68
C PRO A 163 17.60 1.67 -10.53
N PRO A 164 17.88 2.95 -10.23
CA PRO A 164 17.17 3.81 -9.29
C PRO A 164 15.78 4.22 -9.83
N PRO A 165 14.79 4.45 -8.94
CA PRO A 165 13.50 4.95 -9.38
C PRO A 165 13.67 6.37 -9.95
N PHE A 166 13.13 6.59 -11.13
CA PHE A 166 13.10 7.89 -11.80
C PHE A 166 11.65 8.25 -12.11
N VAL A 167 11.13 9.26 -11.41
CA VAL A 167 9.76 9.75 -11.62
C VAL A 167 9.71 10.62 -12.88
N PRO A 168 9.00 10.20 -13.94
CA PRO A 168 8.80 11.02 -15.13
C PRO A 168 7.95 12.27 -14.82
N GLN A 169 8.14 13.32 -15.62
CA GLN A 169 7.59 14.65 -15.34
C GLN A 169 6.05 14.69 -15.32
N ASP A 170 5.39 13.97 -16.23
CA ASP A 170 3.93 13.84 -16.30
C ASP A 170 3.34 13.27 -15.00
N CYS A 171 3.97 12.22 -14.48
CA CYS A 171 3.58 11.56 -13.26
C CYS A 171 3.78 12.46 -12.03
N LYS A 172 4.90 13.19 -12.01
CA LYS A 172 5.21 14.20 -10.98
C LYS A 172 4.18 15.33 -10.98
N GLU A 173 3.78 15.82 -12.15
CA GLU A 173 2.78 16.87 -12.30
C GLU A 173 1.41 16.44 -11.79
N VAL A 174 0.96 15.23 -12.15
CA VAL A 174 -0.30 14.68 -11.62
C VAL A 174 -0.25 14.56 -10.10
N TYR A 175 0.84 14.02 -9.54
CA TYR A 175 0.99 13.89 -8.09
C TYR A 175 0.97 15.25 -7.39
N LEU A 176 1.81 16.20 -7.79
CA LEU A 176 1.91 17.51 -7.14
C LEU A 176 0.63 18.35 -7.28
N SER A 177 -0.10 18.21 -8.39
CA SER A 177 -1.31 19.01 -8.64
C SER A 177 -2.54 18.49 -7.92
N ASN A 178 -2.57 17.19 -7.57
CA ASN A 178 -3.79 16.53 -7.09
C ASN A 178 -3.65 15.89 -5.69
N CYS A 179 -2.47 15.95 -5.09
CA CYS A 179 -2.19 15.38 -3.78
C CYS A 179 -1.89 16.48 -2.75
N PRO A 180 -2.19 16.26 -1.45
CA PRO A 180 -1.85 17.21 -0.40
C PRO A 180 -0.36 17.57 -0.41
N ASN A 181 -0.03 18.83 -0.09
CA ASN A 181 1.35 19.33 -0.12
C ASN A 181 2.27 18.62 0.89
N THR A 182 1.72 18.04 1.96
CA THR A 182 2.49 17.27 2.94
C THR A 182 2.85 15.90 2.35
N THR A 183 4.01 15.83 1.73
CA THR A 183 4.58 14.60 1.17
C THR A 183 5.71 14.08 2.05
N SER A 184 5.97 12.78 2.00
CA SER A 184 7.16 12.18 2.61
C SER A 184 7.79 11.15 1.72
N GLU A 185 9.11 11.19 1.73
CA GLU A 185 9.97 10.30 0.97
C GLU A 185 9.97 8.92 1.61
N VAL A 186 9.68 7.92 0.77
CA VAL A 186 9.54 6.51 1.17
C VAL A 186 10.71 5.70 0.64
N TRP A 187 11.14 5.95 -0.60
CA TRP A 187 12.32 5.31 -1.17
C TRP A 187 13.53 6.25 -1.09
N LYS A 188 14.45 5.93 -0.18
CA LYS A 188 15.67 6.68 0.12
C LYS A 188 16.90 6.02 -0.50
N GLU A 189 18.03 6.71 -0.51
CA GLU A 189 19.29 6.18 -1.06
C GLU A 189 19.75 4.89 -0.38
N ASP A 190 19.53 4.77 0.93
CA ASP A 190 19.88 3.62 1.77
C ASP A 190 18.87 2.46 1.69
N CYS A 191 17.86 2.55 0.81
CA CYS A 191 16.98 1.44 0.46
C CYS A 191 17.61 0.48 -0.54
N LYS A 192 18.70 0.87 -1.19
CA LYS A 192 19.52 -0.03 -2.00
C LYS A 192 20.19 -1.00 -1.01
N SER A 193 19.78 -2.26 -1.02
CA SER A 193 20.54 -3.32 -0.33
C SER A 193 21.98 -3.29 -0.87
N GLU A 194 22.96 -3.07 -0.01
CA GLU A 194 24.32 -3.53 -0.30
C GLU A 194 24.21 -5.04 -0.56
N GLY A 195 24.60 -5.45 -1.76
CA GLY A 195 24.64 -6.86 -2.15
C GLY A 195 25.68 -7.63 -1.35
#